data_AF-A0A4Z2FI44-F1
#
_entry.id   AF-A0A4Z2FI44-F1
#
_cell.length_a   1.000
_cell.length_b   1.000
_cell.length_c   1.000
_cell.angle_alpha   90.00
_cell.angle_beta   90.00
_cell.angle_gamma   90.00
#
_symmetry.space_group_name_H-M   'P 1'
#
loop_
_entity.id
_entity.type
_entity.pdbx_description
1 polymer ?
#
loop_
_entity_poly.entity_id
_entity_poly.type
_entity_poly.pdbx_seq_one_letter_code
_entity_poly.pdbx_strand_id
1 'polypeptide(L)' 'MSWCVMTPADLNPSLVPLDWLLGTWESDEPGEGCFPTIKPFHYTETLTFSHVGQPVINFTWVILGAINFKH' A
#
# COMPACT_ATOMS: atom_id res chain seq x y z
N MET A 1 15.36 -28.69 11.58
CA MET A 1 14.98 -27.27 11.58
C MET A 1 13.81 -27.13 10.64
N SER A 2 12.60 -27.30 11.16
CA SER A 2 11.37 -27.18 10.35
C SER A 2 11.12 -25.70 10.16
N TRP A 3 11.16 -25.22 8.93
CA TRP A 3 10.69 -23.89 8.61
C TRP A 3 9.22 -23.85 9.01
N CYS A 4 8.86 -22.92 9.90
CA CYS A 4 7.46 -22.61 10.16
C CYS A 4 6.91 -22.09 8.83
N VAL A 5 6.22 -22.97 8.08
CA VAL A 5 5.41 -22.54 6.96
C VAL A 5 4.29 -21.72 7.60
N MET A 6 4.47 -20.40 7.66
CA MET A 6 3.36 -19.51 7.97
C MET A 6 2.39 -19.63 6.80
N THR A 7 1.49 -20.61 6.86
CA THR A 7 0.30 -20.60 6.02
C THR A 7 -0.39 -19.26 6.30
N PRO A 8 -0.68 -18.44 5.26
CA PRO A 8 -1.36 -17.19 5.48
C PRO A 8 -2.64 -17.48 6.26
N ALA A 9 -2.86 -16.76 7.35
CA ALA A 9 -4.05 -16.93 8.16
C ALA A 9 -5.28 -16.77 7.27
N ASP A 10 -6.30 -17.62 7.43
CA ASP A 10 -7.52 -17.53 6.62
C ASP A 10 -8.13 -16.12 6.68
N LEU A 11 -8.66 -15.64 5.56
CA LEU A 11 -9.31 -14.34 5.50
C LEU A 11 -10.57 -14.35 6.37
N ASN A 12 -10.71 -13.36 7.23
CA ASN A 12 -11.91 -13.22 8.06
C ASN A 12 -13.16 -13.06 7.16
N PRO A 13 -14.30 -13.73 7.42
CA PRO A 13 -15.51 -13.61 6.61
C PRO A 13 -16.01 -12.16 6.44
N SER A 14 -15.76 -11.29 7.42
CA SER A 14 -16.13 -9.88 7.38
C SER A 14 -15.30 -9.08 6.36
N LEU A 15 -14.13 -9.59 5.97
CA LEU A 15 -13.22 -8.97 5.00
C LEU A 15 -13.35 -9.55 3.59
N VAL A 16 -14.14 -10.61 3.38
CA VAL A 16 -14.38 -11.19 2.05
C VAL A 16 -14.84 -10.15 1.03
N PRO A 17 -15.72 -9.18 1.34
CA PRO A 17 -16.10 -8.14 0.38
C PRO A 17 -14.96 -7.17 -0.01
N LEU A 18 -13.85 -7.21 0.72
CA LEU A 18 -12.66 -6.37 0.54
C LEU A 18 -11.45 -7.19 0.08
N ASP A 19 -11.65 -8.46 -0.30
CA ASP A 19 -10.58 -9.36 -0.75
C ASP A 19 -9.80 -8.78 -1.93
N TRP A 20 -10.50 -8.06 -2.82
CA TRP A 20 -9.95 -7.42 -4.00
C TRP A 20 -8.92 -6.36 -3.67
N LEU A 21 -8.88 -5.79 -2.45
CA LEU A 21 -7.88 -4.82 -2.01
C LEU A 21 -6.55 -5.48 -1.62
N LEU A 22 -6.56 -6.77 -1.28
CA LEU A 22 -5.40 -7.44 -0.72
C LEU A 22 -4.29 -7.58 -1.76
N GLY A 23 -3.06 -7.28 -1.32
CA GLY A 23 -1.88 -7.29 -2.18
C GLY A 23 -1.13 -5.97 -2.15
N THR A 24 -0.19 -5.85 -3.09
CA THR A 24 0.63 -4.66 -3.29
C THR A 24 0.19 -3.97 -4.57
N TRP A 25 -0.05 -2.67 -4.48
CA TRP A 25 -0.46 -1.82 -5.59
C TRP A 25 0.60 -0.79 -5.85
N GLU A 26 0.88 -0.58 -7.12
CA GLU A 26 1.75 0.46 -7.63
C GLU A 26 1.01 1.12 -8.79
N SER A 27 1.14 2.44 -8.91
CA SER A 27 0.56 3.16 -10.03
C SER A 27 1.43 3.01 -11.28
N ASP A 28 0.80 2.81 -12.44
CA ASP A 28 1.51 2.79 -13.72
C ASP A 28 2.13 4.16 -14.06
N GLU A 29 1.46 5.23 -13.65
CA GLU A 29 1.91 6.61 -13.80
C GLU A 29 2.23 7.23 -12.42
N PRO A 30 3.22 8.14 -12.31
CA PRO A 30 3.49 8.86 -11.06
C PRO A 30 2.28 9.71 -10.60
N GLY A 31 2.04 9.74 -9.30
CA GLY A 31 1.09 10.67 -8.69
C GLY A 31 1.58 12.12 -8.76
N GLU A 32 0.65 13.08 -8.74
CA GLU A 32 0.94 14.52 -8.69
C GLU A 32 0.60 15.09 -7.31
N GLY A 33 1.61 15.66 -6.65
CA GLY A 33 1.45 16.42 -5.42
C GLY A 33 1.36 17.92 -5.73
N CYS A 34 0.27 18.57 -5.34
CA CYS A 34 0.07 19.99 -5.55
C CYS A 34 -0.47 20.67 -4.28
N PHE A 35 0.12 21.80 -3.90
CA PHE A 35 -0.35 22.62 -2.78
C PHE A 35 -0.06 24.10 -3.05
N PRO A 36 -0.91 25.06 -2.62
CA PRO A 36 -0.85 26.45 -3.10
C PRO A 36 0.50 27.16 -2.93
N THR A 37 1.33 26.75 -1.98
CA THR A 37 2.61 27.40 -1.65
C THR A 37 3.84 26.68 -2.18
N ILE A 38 3.69 25.52 -2.83
CA ILE A 38 4.79 24.73 -3.40
C ILE A 38 4.54 24.45 -4.88
N LYS A 39 5.62 24.22 -5.63
CA LYS A 39 5.48 23.81 -7.04
C LYS A 39 4.91 22.40 -7.10
N PRO A 40 4.04 22.10 -8.08
CA PRO A 40 3.60 20.73 -8.34
C PRO A 40 4.81 19.81 -8.53
N PHE A 41 4.72 18.61 -7.99
CA PHE A 41 5.77 17.60 -8.06
C PHE A 41 5.17 16.23 -8.35
N HIS A 42 5.96 15.33 -8.94
CA HIS A 42 5.53 13.97 -9.16
C HIS A 42 6.17 13.03 -8.15
N TYR A 43 5.45 11.98 -7.75
CA TYR A 43 5.96 10.96 -6.84
C TYR A 43 5.46 9.58 -7.26
N THR A 44 6.25 8.54 -7.00
CA THR A 44 5.75 7.16 -7.11
C THR A 44 5.31 6.68 -5.74
N GLU A 45 4.34 5.79 -5.70
CA GLU A 45 3.82 5.24 -4.45
C GLU A 45 3.59 3.74 -4.54
N THR A 46 3.79 3.07 -3.42
CA THR A 46 3.47 1.66 -3.23
C THR A 46 2.51 1.56 -2.06
N LEU A 47 1.34 0.96 -2.29
CA LEU A 47 0.34 0.65 -1.27
C LEU A 47 0.38 -0.85 -0.99
N THR A 48 0.27 -1.27 0.26
CA THR A 48 0.18 -2.69 0.62
C THR A 48 -0.95 -2.91 1.61
N PHE A 49 -1.86 -3.80 1.24
CA PHE A 49 -2.97 -4.25 2.08
C PHE A 49 -2.76 -5.72 2.43
N SER A 50 -2.75 -6.03 3.72
CA SER A 50 -2.55 -7.39 4.22
C SER A 50 -3.49 -7.68 5.39
N HIS A 51 -3.54 -8.95 5.81
CA HIS A 51 -4.33 -9.37 6.98
C HIS A 51 -3.60 -10.47 7.75
N VAL A 52 -4.03 -10.66 8.99
CA VAL A 52 -3.55 -11.75 9.87
C VAL A 52 -4.71 -12.60 10.40
N GLY A 53 -5.87 -12.58 9.73
CA GLY A 53 -7.07 -13.36 10.05
C GLY A 53 -8.04 -12.71 11.04
N GLN A 54 -7.65 -11.59 11.63
CA GLN A 54 -8.53 -10.71 12.39
C GLN A 54 -9.46 -9.92 11.45
N PRO A 55 -10.60 -9.39 11.91
CA PRO A 55 -11.51 -8.56 11.12
C PRO A 55 -10.96 -7.13 10.92
N VAL A 56 -9.68 -7.01 10.57
CA VAL A 56 -8.93 -5.76 10.38
C VAL A 56 -7.98 -5.94 9.20
N ILE A 57 -7.87 -4.90 8.37
CA ILE A 57 -6.88 -4.83 7.29
C ILE A 57 -5.69 -4.01 7.76
N ASN A 58 -4.50 -4.55 7.57
CA ASN A 58 -3.25 -3.83 7.75
C ASN A 58 -2.96 -3.06 6.45
N PHE A 59 -2.70 -1.75 6.58
CA PHE A 59 -2.44 -0.87 5.45
C PHE A 59 -1.09 -0.16 5.62
N THR A 60 -0.29 -0.19 4.57
CA THR A 60 0.98 0.54 4.47
C THR A 60 1.02 1.34 3.19
N TRP A 61 1.46 2.59 3.27
CA TRP A 61 1.69 3.46 2.13
C TRP A 61 3.11 4.00 2.17
N VAL A 62 3.84 3.81 1.08
CA VAL A 62 5.23 4.28 0.93
C VAL A 62 5.29 5.17 -0.30
N ILE A 63 5.80 6.39 -0.12
CA ILE A 63 6.12 7.31 -1.22
C ILE A 63 7.60 7.15 -1.55
N LEU A 64 7.91 6.87 -2.81
CA LEU A 64 9.26 6.77 -3.35
C LEU A 64 9.52 7.95 -4.28
N GLY A 65 10.58 8.72 -3.98
CA GLY A 65 11.09 9.78 -4.84
C GLY A 65 10.09 10.88 -5.22
N ALA A 66 10.14 12.01 -4.50
CA ALA A 66 9.48 13.24 -4.97
C ALA A 66 10.38 13.94 -6.02
N ILE A 67 10.02 13.80 -7.29
CA ILE A 67 10.71 14.43 -8.42
C ILE A 67 10.35 15.92 -8.38
N ASN A 68 11.37 16.79 -8.25
CA ASN A 68 11.29 18.26 -8.07
C ASN A 68 11.21 18.81 -6.63
N PHE A 69 11.41 18.00 -5.59
CA PHE A 69 11.49 18.49 -4.20
C PHE A 69 12.85 19.13 -3.82
N LYS A 70 13.69 19.46 -4.80
CA LYS A 70 14.93 20.21 -4.59
C LYS A 70 14.67 21.69 -4.89
N HIS A 71 14.64 22.50 -3.82
CA HIS A 71 15.01 23.91 -3.93
C HIS A 71 16.27 24.17 -3.10
#